data_AF-S4Y8X5-F1
#
_entry.id   AF-S4Y8X5-F1
#
_cell.length_a   1.000
_cell.length_b   1.000
_cell.length_c   1.000
_cell.angle_alpha   90.00
_cell.angle_beta   90.00
_cell.angle_gamma   90.00
#
_symmetry.space_group_name_H-M   'P 1'
#
loop_
_entity.id
_entity.type
_entity.pdbx_description
1 polymer ?
#
loop_
_entity_poly.entity_id
_entity_poly.type
_entity_poly.pdbx_seq_one_letter_code
_entity_poly.pdbx_strand_id
1 'polypeptide(L)'
;MRGSKEFALRRSGAAVLQKLVALVTMLAVLAPSFARAGTPYTVLWKSHHDAESCGIPELKTEGTAIFEVNQTPLPTYRVPGALQSYGDGSRSNTREAEFDSVLLLMGRNEFYFGVHTINGNDWCTHAHDVVHLVSEPLGLNKPLFDVRRDGAGFEGSTAVDLSLSEINPDLARDIAELEVRIARLMTELLRNAARVADLQTSRSWMSGSPG
;
A
#
# COMPACT_ATOMS: atom_id res chain seq x y z
N MET A 1 -48.96 28.48 42.32
CA MET A 1 -48.14 28.73 41.11
C MET A 1 -46.69 28.31 41.37
N ARG A 2 -46.32 27.07 41.03
CA ARG A 2 -44.93 26.57 41.03
C ARG A 2 -44.93 25.28 40.19
N GLY A 3 -44.20 25.23 39.07
CA GLY A 3 -44.12 24.01 38.27
C GLY A 3 -44.06 24.17 36.75
N SER A 4 -43.44 25.23 36.21
CA SER A 4 -43.32 25.38 34.74
C SER A 4 -41.89 25.69 34.24
N LYS A 5 -40.89 25.83 35.12
CA LYS A 5 -39.52 26.18 34.73
C LYS A 5 -38.53 25.02 34.62
N GLU A 6 -38.82 23.83 35.15
CA GLU A 6 -37.85 22.71 35.18
C GLU A 6 -37.83 21.82 33.93
N PHE A 7 -38.92 21.77 33.14
CA PHE A 7 -38.99 20.90 31.96
C PHE A 7 -38.24 21.45 30.73
N ALA A 8 -38.05 22.78 30.64
CA ALA A 8 -37.40 23.41 29.48
C ALA A 8 -35.86 23.25 29.49
N LEU A 9 -35.25 23.17 30.67
CA LEU A 9 -33.80 23.03 30.84
C LEU A 9 -33.30 21.61 30.51
N ARG A 10 -34.06 20.56 30.87
CA ARG A 10 -33.69 19.17 30.55
C ARG A 10 -33.76 18.84 29.06
N ARG A 11 -34.71 19.43 28.33
CA ARG A 11 -34.89 19.18 26.89
C ARG A 11 -33.79 19.84 26.04
N SER A 12 -33.30 20.98 26.51
CA SER A 12 -32.19 21.72 25.86
C SER A 12 -30.85 21.01 26.06
N GLY A 13 -30.60 20.44 27.25
CA GLY A 13 -29.39 19.67 27.53
C GLY A 13 -29.28 18.39 26.69
N ALA A 14 -30.38 17.66 26.51
CA ALA A 14 -30.41 16.44 25.69
C ALA A 14 -30.17 16.72 24.19
N ALA A 15 -30.75 17.80 23.66
CA ALA A 15 -30.54 18.20 22.27
C ALA A 15 -29.10 18.67 22.00
N VAL A 16 -28.48 19.36 22.97
CA VAL A 16 -27.06 19.76 22.90
C VAL A 16 -26.14 18.55 23.02
N LEU A 17 -26.44 17.61 23.91
CA LEU A 17 -25.68 16.35 24.04
C LEU A 17 -25.79 15.50 22.77
N GLN A 18 -26.98 15.40 22.16
CA GLN A 18 -27.18 14.70 20.88
C GLN A 18 -26.43 15.37 19.73
N LYS A 19 -26.39 16.71 19.67
CA LYS A 19 -25.60 17.44 18.67
C LYS A 19 -24.10 17.25 18.89
N LEU A 20 -23.62 17.23 20.13
CA LEU A 20 -22.22 16.95 20.47
C LEU A 20 -21.84 15.52 20.12
N VAL A 21 -22.68 14.54 20.45
CA VAL A 21 -22.46 13.14 20.05
C VAL A 21 -22.45 13.03 18.53
N ALA A 22 -23.42 13.60 17.82
CA ALA A 22 -23.44 13.59 16.36
C ALA A 22 -22.19 14.27 15.75
N LEU A 23 -21.74 15.38 16.31
CA LEU A 23 -20.53 16.08 15.88
C LEU A 23 -19.27 15.25 16.14
N VAL A 24 -19.14 14.64 17.33
CA VAL A 24 -18.01 13.76 17.67
C VAL A 24 -18.03 12.48 16.84
N THR A 25 -19.21 11.92 16.53
CA THR A 25 -19.34 10.75 15.66
C THR A 25 -19.01 11.12 14.21
N MET A 26 -19.42 12.30 13.74
CA MET A 26 -19.06 12.81 12.41
C MET A 26 -17.56 13.11 12.32
N LEU A 27 -16.94 13.68 13.37
CA LEU A 27 -15.49 13.88 13.49
C LEU A 27 -14.71 12.56 13.62
N ALA A 28 -15.29 11.51 14.20
CA ALA A 28 -14.68 10.19 14.28
C ALA A 28 -14.80 9.42 12.95
N VAL A 29 -15.85 9.66 12.16
CA VAL A 29 -16.00 9.14 10.78
C VAL A 29 -15.16 9.94 9.78
N LEU A 30 -14.91 11.22 10.06
CA LEU A 30 -14.02 12.10 9.30
C LEU A 30 -12.58 12.08 9.84
N ALA A 31 -12.32 11.33 10.92
CA ALA A 31 -10.97 11.17 11.45
C ALA A 31 -10.17 10.47 10.35
N PRO A 32 -9.15 11.13 9.79
CA PRO A 32 -8.37 10.54 8.74
C PRO A 32 -7.75 9.25 9.31
N SER A 33 -7.91 8.09 8.65
CA SER A 33 -7.20 6.82 8.96
C SER A 33 -5.66 6.94 8.84
N PHE A 34 -5.16 8.14 8.61
CA PHE A 34 -3.79 8.52 8.32
C PHE A 34 -3.01 8.71 9.62
N ALA A 35 -2.82 7.63 10.37
CA ALA A 35 -1.77 7.55 11.37
C ALA A 35 -1.16 6.15 11.48
N ARG A 36 -1.33 5.31 10.45
CA ARG A 36 -0.36 4.26 10.16
C ARG A 36 0.70 4.92 9.29
N ALA A 37 1.93 5.00 9.79
CA ALA A 37 3.10 5.01 8.91
C ALA A 37 2.86 3.91 7.85
N GLY A 38 3.16 4.18 6.59
CA GLY A 38 2.69 3.34 5.50
C GLY A 38 3.14 1.90 5.63
N THR A 39 2.52 1.04 4.82
CA THR A 39 2.74 -0.40 4.93
C THR A 39 4.22 -0.69 4.70
N PRO A 40 4.92 -1.43 5.58
CA PRO A 40 6.34 -1.71 5.38
C PRO A 40 6.54 -2.68 4.22
N TYR A 41 7.58 -2.39 3.44
CA TYR A 41 8.05 -3.18 2.31
C TYR A 41 9.55 -3.41 2.42
N THR A 42 10.00 -4.51 1.83
CA THR A 42 11.40 -4.89 1.80
C THR A 42 11.75 -5.39 0.41
N VAL A 43 12.79 -4.83 -0.20
CA VAL A 43 13.47 -5.48 -1.32
C VAL A 43 14.42 -6.52 -0.74
N LEU A 44 14.07 -7.79 -0.83
CA LEU A 44 14.85 -8.91 -0.32
C LEU A 44 15.74 -9.47 -1.45
N TRP A 45 17.05 -9.45 -1.24
CA TRP A 45 18.04 -9.90 -2.20
C TRP A 45 18.84 -11.07 -1.66
N LYS A 46 18.73 -12.23 -2.32
CA LYS A 46 19.53 -13.41 -2.07
C LYS A 46 20.57 -13.55 -3.17
N SER A 47 21.84 -13.67 -2.79
CA SER A 47 22.94 -13.91 -3.71
C SER A 47 23.62 -15.24 -3.37
N HIS A 48 23.85 -16.08 -4.37
CA HIS A 48 24.69 -17.27 -4.28
C HIS A 48 25.90 -17.10 -5.20
N HIS A 49 27.10 -17.36 -4.71
CA HIS A 49 28.36 -17.25 -5.44
C HIS A 49 29.00 -18.63 -5.50
N ASP A 50 29.37 -19.03 -6.71
CA ASP A 50 29.97 -20.35 -6.95
C ASP A 50 31.38 -20.43 -6.33
N ALA A 51 31.88 -21.65 -6.11
CA ALA A 51 33.17 -21.88 -5.44
C ALA A 51 34.37 -21.27 -6.19
N GLU A 52 34.29 -21.18 -7.51
CA GLU A 52 35.33 -20.59 -8.37
C GLU A 52 35.20 -19.06 -8.49
N SER A 53 34.13 -18.49 -7.94
CA SER A 53 33.86 -17.06 -7.97
C SER A 53 34.85 -16.30 -7.11
N CYS A 54 35.50 -15.28 -7.68
CA CYS A 54 36.35 -14.37 -6.91
C CYS A 54 35.55 -13.31 -6.14
N GLY A 55 34.26 -13.17 -6.46
CA GLY A 55 33.37 -12.26 -5.77
C GLY A 55 32.92 -12.83 -4.43
N ILE A 56 32.84 -11.97 -3.40
CA ILE A 56 32.26 -12.35 -2.11
C ILE A 56 30.83 -11.79 -1.99
N PRO A 57 29.87 -12.55 -1.45
CA PRO A 57 28.50 -12.08 -1.25
C PRO A 57 28.42 -11.20 0.01
N GLU A 58 29.21 -10.13 0.08
CA GLU A 58 29.19 -9.16 1.17
C GLU A 58 29.00 -7.74 0.64
N LEU A 59 28.42 -6.86 1.45
CA LEU A 59 28.38 -5.42 1.15
C LEU A 59 29.72 -4.80 1.56
N LYS A 60 30.29 -3.96 0.69
CA LYS A 60 31.47 -3.17 1.03
C LYS A 60 31.17 -2.18 2.16
N THR A 61 29.99 -1.57 2.10
CA THR A 61 29.53 -0.55 3.04
C THR A 61 28.03 -0.70 3.24
N GLU A 62 27.62 -0.94 4.49
CA GLU A 62 26.20 -0.99 4.88
C GLU A 62 25.53 0.36 4.55
N GLY A 63 24.27 0.30 4.12
CA GLY A 63 23.50 1.48 3.74
C GLY A 63 23.83 2.02 2.35
N THR A 64 24.75 1.40 1.59
CA THR A 64 24.93 1.72 0.17
C THR A 64 23.64 1.43 -0.57
N ALA A 65 23.20 2.36 -1.42
CA ALA A 65 22.02 2.16 -2.23
C ALA A 65 22.34 1.28 -3.44
N ILE A 66 21.92 0.02 -3.36
CA ILE A 66 22.01 -0.99 -4.44
C ILE A 66 20.71 -1.04 -5.25
N PHE A 67 19.61 -0.62 -4.62
CA PHE A 67 18.27 -0.59 -5.18
C PHE A 67 17.75 0.83 -5.24
N GLU A 68 16.87 1.08 -6.21
CA GLU A 68 16.02 2.26 -6.23
C GLU A 68 14.56 1.83 -6.46
N VAL A 69 13.62 2.55 -5.87
CA VAL A 69 12.20 2.45 -6.18
C VAL A 69 11.70 3.81 -6.64
N ASN A 70 11.14 3.88 -7.84
CA ASN A 70 10.68 5.14 -8.44
C ASN A 70 11.73 6.25 -8.32
N GLN A 71 12.99 5.94 -8.68
CA GLN A 71 14.16 6.85 -8.61
C GLN A 71 14.56 7.29 -7.19
N THR A 72 14.01 6.65 -6.16
CA THR A 72 14.39 6.88 -4.76
C THR A 72 15.39 5.81 -4.34
N PRO A 73 16.65 6.17 -4.02
CA PRO A 73 17.65 5.21 -3.58
C PRO A 73 17.28 4.59 -2.23
N LEU A 74 17.44 3.27 -2.12
CA LEU A 74 17.11 2.51 -0.92
C LEU A 74 18.39 2.01 -0.22
N PRO A 75 18.64 2.40 1.04
CA PRO A 75 19.81 1.92 1.77
C PRO A 75 19.70 0.40 1.99
N THR A 76 20.73 -0.33 1.59
CA THR A 76 20.74 -1.79 1.62
C THR A 76 21.62 -2.29 2.75
N TYR A 77 21.13 -3.28 3.49
CA TYR A 77 21.80 -3.87 4.65
C TYR A 77 21.88 -5.38 4.54
N ARG A 78 22.84 -5.99 5.24
CA ARG A 78 22.88 -7.46 5.42
C ARG A 78 21.83 -7.91 6.43
N VAL A 79 21.18 -9.04 6.14
CA VAL A 79 20.36 -9.74 7.12
C VAL A 79 21.28 -10.46 8.11
N PRO A 80 21.15 -10.23 9.44
CA PRO A 80 21.99 -10.87 10.44
C PRO A 80 21.94 -12.40 10.35
N GLY A 81 23.12 -13.04 10.30
CA GLY A 81 23.24 -14.51 10.25
C GLY A 81 22.90 -15.16 8.90
N ALA A 82 22.60 -14.38 7.86
CA ALA A 82 22.23 -14.93 6.55
C ALA A 82 23.43 -15.36 5.68
N LEU A 83 24.64 -14.94 6.02
CA LEU A 83 25.86 -15.33 5.31
C LEU A 83 26.17 -16.82 5.60
N GLN A 84 26.21 -17.63 4.56
CA GLN A 84 26.53 -19.05 4.65
C GLN A 84 27.70 -19.38 3.74
N SER A 85 28.56 -20.28 4.21
CA SER A 85 29.63 -20.90 3.41
C SER A 85 29.35 -22.40 3.37
N TYR A 86 29.39 -22.97 2.18
CA TYR A 86 29.05 -24.37 1.95
C TYR A 86 30.32 -25.23 1.81
N GLY A 87 30.17 -26.54 1.94
CA GLY A 87 31.29 -27.49 1.90
C GLY A 87 31.99 -27.59 0.54
N ASP A 88 31.34 -27.14 -0.53
CA ASP A 88 31.90 -27.05 -1.88
C ASP A 88 32.71 -25.77 -2.12
N GLY A 89 32.77 -24.86 -1.14
CA GLY A 89 33.43 -23.56 -1.25
C GLY A 89 32.53 -22.43 -1.75
N SER A 90 31.30 -22.72 -2.21
CA SER A 90 30.32 -21.70 -2.56
C SER A 90 29.88 -20.91 -1.32
N ARG A 91 29.40 -19.69 -1.55
CA ARG A 91 28.94 -18.79 -0.47
C ARG A 91 27.61 -18.15 -0.85
N SER A 92 26.71 -18.00 0.11
CA SER A 92 25.46 -17.25 -0.09
C SER A 92 25.26 -16.20 0.98
N ASN A 93 24.46 -15.19 0.67
CA ASN A 93 24.06 -14.18 1.64
C ASN A 93 22.69 -13.61 1.29
N THR A 94 21.99 -13.09 2.29
CA THR A 94 20.74 -12.35 2.11
C THR A 94 20.92 -10.92 2.60
N ARG A 95 20.37 -9.99 1.83
CA ARG A 95 20.37 -8.56 2.10
C ARG A 95 18.97 -8.02 1.92
N GLU A 96 18.73 -6.87 2.53
CA GLU A 96 17.44 -6.23 2.51
C GLU A 96 17.57 -4.71 2.36
N ALA A 97 16.62 -4.13 1.65
CA ALA A 97 16.43 -2.69 1.62
C ALA A 97 14.97 -2.41 2.00
N GLU A 98 14.78 -1.97 3.23
CA GLU A 98 13.47 -1.65 3.79
C GLU A 98 13.01 -0.26 3.34
N PHE A 99 11.71 -0.14 3.09
CA PHE A 99 11.07 1.12 2.76
C PHE A 99 9.58 1.08 3.08
N ASP A 100 8.95 2.24 3.01
CA ASP A 100 7.53 2.42 3.36
C ASP A 100 6.70 2.59 2.07
N SER A 101 5.45 2.11 2.09
CA SER A 101 4.53 2.18 0.96
C SER A 101 4.29 3.59 0.41
N VAL A 102 4.67 4.65 1.13
CA VAL A 102 4.68 6.04 0.61
C VAL A 102 5.51 6.23 -0.66
N LEU A 103 6.50 5.37 -0.91
CA LEU A 103 7.30 5.40 -2.14
C LEU A 103 6.63 4.68 -3.32
N LEU A 104 5.50 4.00 -3.08
CA LEU A 104 4.78 3.23 -4.07
C LEU A 104 3.62 4.04 -4.66
N LEU A 105 3.45 3.87 -5.97
CA LEU A 105 2.33 4.37 -6.74
C LEU A 105 1.30 3.26 -6.93
N MET A 106 0.01 3.62 -6.98
CA MET A 106 -0.99 2.71 -7.51
C MET A 106 -0.72 2.48 -9.00
N GLY A 107 -0.64 1.22 -9.42
CA GLY A 107 -0.23 0.82 -10.77
C GLY A 107 1.28 0.61 -10.85
N ARG A 108 1.90 1.15 -11.89
CA ARG A 108 3.28 0.84 -12.27
C ARG A 108 4.30 1.48 -11.33
N ASN A 109 5.17 0.66 -10.76
CA ASN A 109 6.33 1.06 -9.96
C ASN A 109 7.60 0.55 -10.61
N GLU A 110 8.59 1.43 -10.77
CA GLU A 110 9.90 1.07 -11.29
C GLU A 110 10.84 0.68 -10.15
N PHE A 111 11.54 -0.43 -10.33
CA PHE A 111 12.61 -0.89 -9.44
C PHE A 111 13.90 -0.98 -10.23
N TYR A 112 14.96 -0.38 -9.71
CA TYR A 112 16.31 -0.51 -10.24
C TYR A 112 17.15 -1.42 -9.33
N PHE A 113 18.03 -2.22 -9.93
CA PHE A 113 19.02 -3.03 -9.24
C PHE A 113 20.38 -2.90 -9.94
N GLY A 114 21.39 -2.47 -9.19
CA GLY A 114 22.76 -2.33 -9.68
C GLY A 114 23.78 -3.00 -8.76
N VAL A 115 24.46 -4.04 -9.24
CA VAL A 115 25.48 -4.78 -8.48
C VAL A 115 26.76 -4.99 -9.30
N HIS A 116 27.88 -4.60 -8.71
CA HIS A 116 29.22 -4.76 -9.26
C HIS A 116 30.22 -5.10 -8.14
N THR A 117 31.35 -5.71 -8.48
CA THR A 117 32.46 -5.92 -7.56
C THR A 117 33.14 -4.60 -7.19
N ILE A 118 33.84 -4.61 -6.04
CA ILE A 118 34.47 -3.43 -5.42
C ILE A 118 35.42 -2.65 -6.35
N ASN A 119 36.02 -3.33 -7.33
CA ASN A 119 36.95 -2.75 -8.29
C ASN A 119 36.36 -2.60 -9.71
N GLY A 120 35.06 -2.89 -9.88
CA GLY A 120 34.37 -2.95 -11.18
C GLY A 120 34.88 -4.05 -12.12
N ASN A 121 35.76 -4.92 -11.62
CA ASN A 121 36.35 -6.00 -12.40
C ASN A 121 35.67 -7.31 -12.05
N ASP A 122 34.51 -7.53 -12.65
CA ASP A 122 33.64 -8.69 -12.41
C ASP A 122 34.06 -9.95 -13.17
N TRP A 123 35.19 -9.93 -13.88
CA TRP A 123 35.62 -10.97 -14.83
C TRP A 123 35.63 -12.41 -14.31
N CYS A 124 35.80 -12.61 -13.01
CA CYS A 124 35.81 -13.91 -12.33
C CYS A 124 34.63 -14.08 -11.36
N THR A 125 33.60 -13.23 -11.45
CA THR A 125 32.40 -13.35 -10.62
C THR A 125 31.39 -14.25 -11.30
N HIS A 126 31.12 -15.37 -10.65
CA HIS A 126 30.04 -16.29 -10.97
C HIS A 126 29.04 -16.25 -9.81
N ALA A 127 27.86 -15.69 -10.07
CA ALA A 127 26.85 -15.50 -9.04
C ALA A 127 25.43 -15.58 -9.59
N HIS A 128 24.51 -16.00 -8.74
CA HIS A 128 23.07 -16.00 -8.97
C HIS A 128 22.39 -15.10 -7.95
N ASP A 129 21.76 -14.03 -8.44
CA ASP A 129 21.10 -12.99 -7.66
C ASP A 129 19.59 -13.05 -7.89
N VAL A 130 18.85 -13.26 -6.80
CA VAL A 130 17.40 -13.35 -6.79
C VAL A 130 16.84 -12.27 -5.88
N VAL A 131 16.00 -11.40 -6.43
CA VAL A 131 15.46 -10.21 -5.76
C VAL A 131 13.94 -10.26 -5.76
N HIS A 132 13.34 -10.04 -4.61
CA HIS A 132 11.88 -9.99 -4.44
C HIS A 132 11.45 -8.72 -3.72
N LEU A 133 10.27 -8.21 -4.08
CA LEU A 133 9.51 -7.25 -3.28
C LEU A 133 8.67 -8.04 -2.27
N VAL A 134 8.86 -7.76 -0.99
CA VAL A 134 8.17 -8.45 0.10
C VAL A 134 7.43 -7.44 0.97
N SER A 135 6.23 -7.80 1.42
CA SER A 135 5.58 -7.15 2.55
C SER A 135 4.96 -8.21 3.44
N GLU A 136 5.62 -8.49 4.56
CA GLU A 136 5.14 -9.45 5.57
C GLU A 136 3.71 -9.19 6.05
N PRO A 137 3.31 -7.95 6.44
CA PRO A 137 1.95 -7.71 6.93
C PRO A 137 0.87 -7.94 5.88
N LEU A 138 1.24 -7.94 4.59
CA LEU A 138 0.33 -8.18 3.48
C LEU A 138 0.43 -9.60 2.91
N GLY A 139 1.41 -10.39 3.36
CA GLY A 139 1.73 -11.67 2.73
C GLY A 139 2.18 -11.53 1.27
N LEU A 140 2.67 -10.36 0.86
CA LEU A 140 3.09 -10.07 -0.50
C LEU A 140 4.53 -10.58 -0.71
N ASN A 141 4.74 -11.30 -1.81
CA ASN A 141 6.06 -11.71 -2.28
C ASN A 141 6.07 -11.76 -3.82
N LYS A 142 6.69 -10.76 -4.46
CA LYS A 142 6.73 -10.63 -5.91
C LYS A 142 8.17 -10.66 -6.41
N PRO A 143 8.51 -11.47 -7.44
CA PRO A 143 9.84 -11.45 -8.01
C PRO A 143 10.10 -10.11 -8.72
N LEU A 144 11.30 -9.56 -8.52
CA LEU A 144 11.79 -8.37 -9.20
C LEU A 144 12.87 -8.74 -10.22
N PHE A 145 13.89 -9.48 -9.78
CA PHE A 145 15.02 -9.86 -10.61
C PHE A 145 15.43 -11.31 -10.34
N ASP A 146 15.83 -12.00 -11.39
CA ASP A 146 16.49 -13.31 -11.35
C ASP A 146 17.64 -13.24 -12.36
N VAL A 147 18.85 -13.03 -11.84
CA VAL A 147 20.02 -12.63 -12.64
C VAL A 147 21.17 -13.58 -12.36
N ARG A 148 21.74 -14.14 -13.43
CA ARG A 148 23.04 -14.80 -13.38
C ARG A 148 24.11 -13.85 -13.87
N ARG A 149 25.11 -13.61 -13.03
CA ARG A 149 26.31 -12.83 -13.37
C ARG A 149 27.45 -13.79 -13.64
N ASP A 150 28.04 -13.66 -14.81
CA ASP A 150 29.18 -14.44 -15.27
C ASP A 150 30.19 -13.49 -15.91
N GLY A 151 31.19 -13.09 -15.14
CA GLY A 151 32.25 -12.21 -15.63
C GLY A 151 31.88 -10.72 -15.74
N ALA A 152 30.66 -10.32 -15.34
CA ALA A 152 30.16 -8.94 -15.47
C ALA A 152 29.25 -8.53 -14.30
N GLY A 153 29.26 -7.23 -13.97
CA GLY A 153 28.25 -6.62 -13.11
C GLY A 153 26.87 -6.61 -13.78
N PHE A 154 25.84 -6.30 -13.01
CA PHE A 154 24.48 -6.15 -13.50
C PHE A 154 23.93 -4.79 -13.13
N GLU A 155 23.31 -4.12 -14.09
CA GLU A 155 22.49 -2.93 -13.88
C GLU A 155 21.22 -3.08 -14.71
N GLY A 156 20.06 -2.89 -14.09
CA GLY A 156 18.80 -3.03 -14.80
C GLY A 156 17.60 -2.52 -14.01
N SER A 157 16.56 -2.15 -14.75
CA SER A 157 15.26 -1.79 -14.20
C SER A 157 14.21 -2.85 -14.53
N THR A 158 13.27 -3.05 -13.63
CA THR A 158 12.03 -3.80 -13.83
C THR A 158 10.84 -2.94 -13.39
N ALA A 159 9.64 -3.30 -13.82
CA ALA A 159 8.42 -2.62 -13.39
C ALA A 159 7.43 -3.63 -12.82
N VAL A 160 6.81 -3.27 -11.70
CA VAL A 160 5.76 -4.07 -11.06
C VAL A 160 4.51 -3.22 -10.92
N ASP A 161 3.39 -3.76 -11.40
CA ASP A 161 2.08 -3.19 -11.15
C ASP A 161 1.55 -3.65 -9.78
N LEU A 162 1.15 -2.68 -8.97
CA LEU A 162 0.58 -2.87 -7.65
C LEU A 162 -0.82 -2.27 -7.58
N SER A 163 -1.80 -3.08 -7.19
CA SER A 163 -3.15 -2.61 -6.90
C SER A 163 -3.18 -1.79 -5.60
N LEU A 164 -4.22 -0.98 -5.43
CA LEU A 164 -4.44 -0.30 -4.15
C LEU A 164 -4.57 -1.30 -2.99
N SER A 165 -5.17 -2.47 -3.20
CA SER A 165 -5.26 -3.52 -2.18
C SER A 165 -3.90 -4.09 -1.78
N GLU A 166 -2.94 -4.11 -2.70
CA GLU A 166 -1.57 -4.52 -2.40
C GLU A 166 -0.81 -3.40 -1.69
N ILE A 167 -1.10 -2.12 -1.92
CA ILE A 167 -0.38 -1.02 -1.26
C ILE A 167 -0.99 -0.69 0.12
N ASN A 168 -2.31 -0.57 0.15
CA ASN A 168 -3.12 -0.18 1.30
C ASN A 168 -4.48 -0.92 1.29
N PRO A 169 -4.55 -2.13 1.87
CA PRO A 169 -5.76 -2.96 1.85
C PRO A 169 -6.93 -2.34 2.61
N ASP A 170 -6.66 -1.59 3.69
CA ASP A 170 -7.70 -0.92 4.47
C ASP A 170 -8.38 0.17 3.62
N LEU A 171 -7.59 1.01 2.95
CA LEU A 171 -8.12 2.04 2.05
C LEU A 171 -8.87 1.43 0.86
N ALA A 172 -8.36 0.33 0.29
CA ALA A 172 -9.05 -0.37 -0.79
C ALA A 172 -10.43 -0.88 -0.36
N ARG A 173 -10.53 -1.45 0.85
CA ARG A 173 -11.82 -1.88 1.42
C ARG A 173 -12.76 -0.71 1.64
N ASP A 174 -12.26 0.37 2.23
CA ASP A 174 -13.09 1.55 2.54
C ASP A 174 -13.67 2.19 1.27
N ILE A 175 -12.89 2.25 0.18
CA ILE A 175 -13.37 2.71 -1.13
C ILE A 175 -14.45 1.77 -1.67
N ALA A 176 -14.24 0.46 -1.63
CA ALA A 176 -15.24 -0.50 -2.09
C ALA A 176 -16.56 -0.39 -1.31
N GLU A 177 -16.49 -0.17 0.00
CA GLU A 177 -17.68 0.07 0.82
C GLU A 177 -18.40 1.38 0.44
N LEU A 178 -17.63 2.44 0.17
CA LEU A 178 -18.18 3.73 -0.26
C LEU A 178 -18.89 3.62 -1.61
N GLU A 179 -18.30 2.90 -2.57
CA GLU A 179 -18.90 2.66 -3.89
C GLU A 179 -20.26 1.95 -3.77
N VAL A 180 -20.35 0.92 -2.92
CA VAL A 180 -21.62 0.21 -2.65
C VAL A 180 -22.66 1.14 -2.04
N ARG A 181 -22.27 1.98 -1.07
CA ARG A 181 -23.17 2.94 -0.43
C ARG A 181 -23.67 3.99 -1.43
N ILE A 182 -22.80 4.50 -2.29
CA ILE A 182 -23.16 5.48 -3.34
C ILE A 182 -24.14 4.85 -4.35
N ALA A 183 -23.88 3.63 -4.82
CA ALA A 183 -24.77 2.94 -5.76
C ALA A 183 -26.18 2.72 -5.17
N ARG A 184 -26.25 2.38 -3.88
CA ARG A 184 -27.53 2.28 -3.15
C ARG A 184 -28.26 3.63 -3.10
N LEU A 185 -27.56 4.70 -2.75
CA LEU A 185 -28.16 6.05 -2.70
C LEU A 185 -28.67 6.49 -4.08
N MET A 186 -27.91 6.24 -5.15
CA MET A 186 -28.36 6.53 -6.52
C MET A 186 -29.62 5.76 -6.89
N THR A 187 -29.70 4.47 -6.52
CA THR A 187 -30.88 3.65 -6.75
C THR A 187 -32.11 4.18 -6.01
N GLU A 188 -31.93 4.58 -4.74
CA GLU A 188 -33.00 5.17 -3.93
C GLU A 188 -33.46 6.53 -4.50
N LEU A 189 -32.52 7.37 -4.96
CA LEU A 189 -32.83 8.64 -5.61
C LEU A 189 -33.65 8.45 -6.89
N LEU A 190 -33.27 7.51 -7.75
CA LEU A 190 -34.01 7.22 -8.98
C LEU A 190 -35.44 6.71 -8.70
N ARG A 191 -35.61 5.84 -7.70
CA ARG A 191 -36.96 5.39 -7.27
C ARG A 191 -37.81 6.54 -6.74
N ASN A 192 -37.21 7.43 -5.95
CA ASN A 192 -37.92 8.58 -5.40
C ASN A 192 -38.31 9.58 -6.51
N ALA A 193 -37.44 9.82 -7.48
CA ALA A 193 -37.73 10.66 -8.64
C ALA A 193 -38.91 10.12 -9.45
N ALA A 194 -38.94 8.80 -9.72
CA ALA A 194 -40.06 8.15 -10.41
C ALA A 194 -41.38 8.34 -9.63
N ARG A 195 -41.37 8.10 -8.31
CA ARG A 195 -42.55 8.29 -7.46
C ARG A 195 -43.07 9.74 -7.49
N VAL A 196 -42.19 10.73 -7.50
CA VAL A 196 -42.58 12.14 -7.59
C VAL A 196 -43.24 12.45 -8.94
N ALA A 197 -42.70 11.93 -10.04
CA ALA A 197 -43.27 12.11 -11.38
C ALA A 197 -44.68 11.48 -11.48
N ASP A 198 -44.86 10.27 -10.93
CA ASP A 198 -46.16 9.60 -10.88
C ASP A 198 -47.18 10.41 -10.06
N LEU A 199 -46.77 10.94 -8.90
CA LEU A 199 -47.63 11.78 -8.06
C LEU A 199 -48.03 13.08 -8.75
N GLN A 200 -47.11 13.72 -9.49
CA GLN A 200 -47.42 14.93 -10.27
C GLN A 200 -48.43 14.63 -11.39
N THR A 201 -48.24 13.51 -12.08
CA THR A 201 -49.17 13.04 -13.12
C THR A 201 -50.55 12.81 -12.50
N SER A 202 -50.65 11.99 -11.46
CA SER A 202 -51.91 11.70 -10.75
C SER A 202 -52.62 12.98 -10.26
N ARG A 203 -51.88 13.94 -9.72
CA ARG A 203 -52.44 15.23 -9.27
C ARG A 203 -53.01 16.04 -10.43
N SER A 204 -52.37 16.04 -11.60
CA SER A 204 -52.86 16.75 -12.80
C SER A 204 -54.22 16.20 -13.28
N TRP A 205 -54.39 14.87 -13.25
CA TRP A 205 -55.66 14.21 -13.58
C TRP A 205 -56.78 14.60 -12.60
N MET A 206 -56.48 14.67 -11.30
CA MET A 206 -57.47 15.07 -10.30
C MET A 206 -57.88 16.54 -10.41
N SER A 207 -56.99 17.44 -10.86
CA SER A 207 -57.31 18.85 -11.07
C SER A 207 -58.04 19.16 -12.40
N GLY A 208 -58.08 18.21 -13.33
CA GLY A 208 -58.61 18.39 -14.69
C GLY A 208 -60.04 17.89 -14.90
N SER A 209 -60.75 17.43 -13.86
CA SER A 209 -62.14 16.99 -13.99
C SER A 209 -63.07 18.22 -14.10
N PRO A 210 -63.71 18.49 -15.24
CA PRO A 210 -64.72 19.53 -15.33
C PRO A 210 -65.94 19.08 -14.53
N GLY A 211 -66.42 19.93 -13.63
CA GLY A 211 -67.74 19.78 -13.01
C GLY A 211 -68.85 20.11 -14.00
#